data_AF-A0A9P7DGJ1-F1
#
_entry.id   AF-A0A9P7DGJ1-F1
#
_cell.length_a   1.000
_cell.length_b   1.000
_cell.length_c   1.000
_cell.angle_alpha   90.00
_cell.angle_beta   90.00
_cell.angle_gamma   90.00
#
_symmetry.space_group_name_H-M   'P 1'
#
loop_
_entity.id
_entity.type
_entity.pdbx_description
1 polymer ?
#
loop_
_entity_poly.entity_id
_entity_poly.type
_entity_poly.pdbx_seq_one_letter_code
_entity_poly.pdbx_strand_id
1 'polypeptide(L)'
;MKLRKGLAGQRLGKYKVPENEIEVQIGEDLSENLRTLKPEGNLFRDRFRSMQQRALIEPRVPILPTKRAKLKEFEKHAWKRFE
;
A
#
# COMPACT_ATOMS: atom_id res chain seq x y z
N MET A 1 28.45 -10.84 0.18
CA MET A 1 27.43 -11.57 -0.59
C MET A 1 26.42 -10.55 -1.15
N LYS A 2 26.59 -10.08 -2.39
CA LYS A 2 25.63 -9.15 -3.01
C LYS A 2 24.38 -9.93 -3.39
N LEU A 3 23.27 -9.70 -2.70
CA LEU A 3 21.98 -10.27 -3.05
C LEU A 3 21.59 -9.76 -4.44
N ARG A 4 21.44 -10.64 -5.43
CA ARG A 4 21.07 -10.25 -6.82
C ARG A 4 19.70 -9.56 -6.91
N LYS A 5 18.84 -9.76 -5.90
CA LYS A 5 17.50 -9.15 -5.75
C LYS A 5 17.42 -8.07 -4.65
N GLY A 6 18.55 -7.60 -4.11
CA GLY A 6 18.55 -6.68 -2.96
C GLY A 6 17.95 -7.31 -1.70
N LEU A 7 17.31 -6.50 -0.84
CA LEU A 7 16.66 -6.94 0.41
C LEU A 7 15.28 -7.57 0.21
N ALA A 8 14.86 -7.85 -1.03
CA ALA A 8 13.56 -8.42 -1.34
C ALA A 8 13.31 -9.71 -0.53
N GLY A 9 12.17 -9.80 0.14
CA GLY A 9 11.79 -10.97 0.95
C GLY A 9 12.48 -11.06 2.31
N GLN A 10 13.45 -10.19 2.63
CA GLN A 10 14.09 -10.15 3.93
C GLN A 10 13.21 -9.46 4.96
N ARG A 11 13.25 -9.94 6.22
CA ARG A 11 12.56 -9.31 7.34
C ARG A 11 13.49 -8.29 8.00
N LEU A 12 13.02 -7.04 8.10
CA LEU A 12 13.69 -5.95 8.79
C LEU A 12 12.83 -5.53 9.98
N GLY A 13 13.29 -5.88 11.18
CA GLY A 13 12.54 -5.66 12.42
C GLY A 13 11.16 -6.33 12.39
N LYS A 14 10.11 -5.52 12.50
CA LYS A 14 8.71 -5.97 12.51
C LYS A 14 8.18 -6.32 11.12
N TYR A 15 8.67 -5.68 10.06
CA TYR A 15 8.08 -5.76 8.71
C TYR A 15 8.96 -6.52 7.72
N LYS A 16 8.32 -7.18 6.74
CA LYS A 16 9.01 -7.87 5.64
C LYS A 16 9.08 -6.96 4.43
N VAL A 17 10.23 -6.91 3.75
CA VAL A 17 10.38 -6.17 2.49
C VAL A 17 9.54 -6.89 1.42
N PRO A 18 8.61 -6.19 0.75
CA PRO A 18 7.77 -6.79 -0.27
C PRO A 18 8.60 -7.22 -1.49
N GLU A 19 8.23 -8.36 -2.06
CA GLU A 19 8.73 -8.77 -3.37
C GLU A 19 7.87 -8.11 -4.46
N ASN A 20 8.48 -7.84 -5.62
CA ASN A 20 7.76 -7.31 -6.77
C ASN A 20 6.95 -8.44 -7.41
N GLU A 21 5.66 -8.22 -7.55
CA GLU A 21 4.77 -9.08 -8.33
C GLU A 21 4.99 -8.78 -9.82
N ILE A 22 4.82 -9.82 -10.64
CA ILE A 22 4.87 -9.68 -12.10
C ILE A 22 3.45 -9.40 -12.56
N GLU A 23 3.28 -8.25 -13.21
CA GLU A 23 2.02 -7.88 -13.86
C GLU A 23 1.96 -8.61 -15.21
N VAL A 24 0.90 -9.40 -15.43
CA VAL A 24 0.72 -10.23 -16.63
C VAL A 24 -0.67 -10.01 -17.20
N GLN A 25 -0.71 -9.86 -18.52
CA GLN A 25 -1.95 -9.78 -19.28
C GLN A 25 -2.46 -11.19 -19.60
N ILE A 26 -3.76 -11.40 -19.45
CA ILE A 26 -4.41 -12.67 -19.79
C ILE A 26 -4.56 -12.75 -21.31
N GLY A 27 -4.44 -13.95 -21.89
CA GLY A 27 -4.47 -14.13 -23.34
C GLY A 27 -5.73 -13.60 -24.04
N GLU A 28 -6.87 -13.60 -23.36
CA GLU A 28 -8.15 -13.07 -23.88
C GLU A 28 -8.17 -11.54 -23.95
N ASP A 29 -7.43 -10.86 -23.07
CA ASP A 29 -7.32 -9.40 -23.04
C ASP A 29 -6.13 -8.89 -23.87
N LEU A 30 -5.34 -9.78 -24.46
CA LEU A 30 -4.10 -9.44 -25.17
C LEU A 30 -4.40 -8.57 -26.39
N SER A 31 -3.96 -7.31 -26.35
CA SER A 31 -4.20 -6.37 -27.43
C SER A 31 -3.30 -6.67 -28.63
N GLU A 32 -3.88 -6.77 -29.82
CA GLU A 32 -3.13 -6.95 -31.08
C GLU A 32 -2.29 -5.71 -31.45
N ASN A 33 -2.68 -4.53 -30.96
CA ASN A 33 -2.08 -3.23 -31.30
C ASN A 33 -1.74 -2.37 -30.08
N LEU A 34 -0.64 -1.60 -30.17
CA LEU A 34 -0.17 -0.68 -29.12
C LEU A 34 -1.16 0.45 -28.77
N ARG A 35 -2.01 0.87 -29.72
CA ARG A 35 -3.03 1.91 -29.46
C ARG A 35 -4.20 1.41 -28.63
N THR A 36 -4.49 0.12 -28.72
CA THR A 36 -5.56 -0.56 -27.96
C THR A 36 -5.06 -1.15 -26.65
N LEU A 37 -3.75 -1.16 -26.43
CA LEU A 37 -3.13 -1.67 -25.21
C LEU A 37 -3.54 -0.79 -24.03
N LYS A 38 -4.22 -1.41 -23.06
CA LYS A 38 -4.46 -0.79 -21.77
C LYS A 38 -3.17 -0.89 -20.97
N PRO A 39 -2.62 0.22 -20.45
CA PRO A 39 -1.49 0.14 -19.55
C PRO A 39 -1.93 -0.59 -18.28
N GLU A 40 -1.20 -1.64 -17.93
CA GLU A 40 -1.44 -2.40 -16.72
C GLU A 40 -0.52 -1.91 -15.59
N GLY A 41 -0.98 -2.16 -14.37
CA GLY A 41 -0.13 -2.02 -13.20
C GLY A 41 -0.08 -0.66 -12.54
N ASN A 42 0.76 -0.59 -11.52
CA ASN A 42 0.95 0.63 -10.73
C ASN A 42 2.43 0.96 -10.56
N LEU A 43 2.93 1.87 -11.41
CA LEU A 43 4.32 2.34 -11.38
C LEU A 43 4.70 2.94 -10.02
N PHE A 44 3.80 3.68 -9.36
CA PHE A 44 4.12 4.26 -8.05
C PHE A 44 4.44 3.16 -7.04
N ARG A 45 3.65 2.08 -7.06
CA ARG A 45 3.84 0.94 -6.16
C ARG A 45 5.13 0.17 -6.49
N ASP A 46 5.44 -0.04 -7.76
CA ASP A 46 6.70 -0.68 -8.18
C ASP A 46 7.92 0.15 -7.77
N ARG A 47 7.90 1.46 -8.04
CA ARG A 47 8.99 2.36 -7.63
C ARG A 47 9.18 2.40 -6.12
N PHE A 48 8.08 2.42 -5.35
CA PHE A 48 8.14 2.37 -3.88
C PHE A 48 8.75 1.06 -3.38
N ARG A 49 8.31 -0.10 -3.91
CA ARG A 49 8.88 -1.42 -3.57
C ARG A 49 10.37 -1.49 -3.94
N SER A 50 10.76 -0.95 -5.10
CA SER A 50 12.16 -0.87 -5.55
C SER A 50 13.04 -0.03 -4.61
N MET A 51 12.52 1.07 -4.05
CA MET A 51 13.26 1.86 -3.05
C MET A 51 13.46 1.07 -1.75
N GLN A 52 12.47 0.29 -1.32
CA GLN A 52 12.56 -0.58 -0.14
C GLN A 52 13.58 -1.72 -0.35
N GLN A 53 13.56 -2.37 -1.52
CA GLN A 53 14.51 -3.43 -1.86
C GLN A 53 15.96 -2.94 -1.92
N ARG A 54 16.17 -1.67 -2.29
CA ARG A 54 17.48 -1.00 -2.32
C ARG A 54 17.92 -0.44 -0.96
N ALA A 55 17.16 -0.67 0.11
CA ALA A 55 17.45 -0.15 1.45
C ALA A 55 17.40 1.39 1.57
N LEU A 56 16.77 2.10 0.62
CA LEU A 56 16.64 3.57 0.69
C LEU A 56 15.51 4.00 1.63
N ILE A 57 14.47 3.17 1.72
CA ILE A 57 13.27 3.42 2.53
C ILE A 57 12.99 2.17 3.37
N GLU A 58 12.57 2.37 4.62
CA GLU A 58 12.18 1.27 5.50
C GLU A 58 10.85 0.60 5.07
N PRO A 59 10.70 -0.71 5.30
CA PRO A 59 9.41 -1.37 5.20
C PRO A 59 8.50 -0.90 6.35
N ARG A 60 7.35 -0.32 6.01
CA ARG A 60 6.34 0.16 6.98
C ARG A 60 4.92 -0.14 6.51
N VAL A 61 3.97 -0.13 7.45
CA VAL A 61 2.53 -0.20 7.16
C VAL A 61 1.84 1.12 7.51
N PRO A 62 0.74 1.50 6.82
CA PRO A 62 -0.05 2.66 7.20
C PRO A 62 -0.57 2.52 8.64
N ILE A 63 -0.37 3.55 9.45
CA ILE A 63 -0.89 3.62 10.82
C ILE A 63 -2.13 4.49 10.78
N LEU A 64 -3.30 3.85 10.94
CA LEU A 64 -4.57 4.57 11.02
C LEU A 64 -4.72 5.22 12.39
N PRO A 65 -5.21 6.47 12.47
CA PRO A 65 -5.45 7.13 13.74
C PRO A 65 -6.61 6.40 14.45
N THR A 66 -6.33 5.87 15.65
CA THR A 66 -7.35 5.27 16.50
C THR A 66 -7.49 6.07 17.79
N LYS A 67 -8.72 6.35 18.21
CA LYS A 67 -9.00 7.00 19.49
C LYS A 67 -8.95 5.94 20.59
N ARG A 68 -8.07 6.14 21.58
CA ARG A 68 -7.98 5.24 22.74
C ARG A 68 -9.24 5.29 23.60
N ALA A 69 -9.84 6.47 23.74
CA ALA A 69 -11.06 6.67 24.51
C ALA A 69 -12.28 6.65 23.59
N LYS A 70 -13.38 6.03 24.06
CA LYS A 70 -14.68 6.12 23.41
C LYS A 70 -15.17 7.56 23.50
N LEU A 71 -15.59 8.13 22.37
CA LEU A 71 -16.32 9.39 22.36
C LEU A 71 -17.68 9.15 23.01
N LYS A 72 -18.01 9.96 24.01
CA LYS A 72 -19.37 10.02 24.55
C LYS A 72 -20.11 11.08 23.77
N GLU A 73 -21.10 10.67 22.99
CA GLU A 73 -22.01 11.58 22.33
C GLU A 73 -23.01 12.10 23.37
N PHE A 74 -23.12 13.41 23.47
CA PHE A 74 -24.02 14.08 24.39
C PHE A 74 -24.81 15.15 23.63
N GLU A 75 -26.13 15.08 23.71
CA GLU A 75 -27.01 16.09 23.17
C GLU A 75 -26.94 17.34 24.04
N LYS A 76 -26.72 18.52 23.45
CA LYS A 76 -26.67 19.75 24.26
C LYS A 76 -28.02 19.96 24.94
N HIS A 77 -27.96 20.51 26.16
CA HIS A 77 -29.12 20.71 27.02
C HIS A 77 -30.27 21.49 26.35
N ALA A 78 -29.96 22.43 25.46
CA ALA A 78 -30.93 23.22 24.70
C ALA A 78 -31.91 22.36 23.87
N TRP A 79 -31.51 21.15 23.47
CA TRP A 79 -32.36 20.24 22.69
C TRP A 79 -32.87 19.04 23.50
N LYS A 80 -32.46 18.95 24.77
CA LYS A 80 -32.88 17.90 25.70
C LYS A 80 -33.99 18.37 26.64
N ARG A 81 -34.03 19.67 26.93
CA ARG A 81 -35.01 20.31 27.81
C ARG A 81 -35.67 21.45 27.04
N PHE A 82 -36.65 21.10 26.23
CA PHE A 82 -37.58 22.07 25.66
C PHE A 82 -38.72 22.26 26.65
N GLU A 83 -38.81 23.44 27.25
CA GLU A 83 -40.03 23.98 27.84
C GLU A 83 -40.66 24.96 26.83
#